data_AF-A0A1H7X1D8-F1
#
_entry.id   AF-A0A1H7X1D8-F1
#
_cell.length_a   1.000
_cell.length_b   1.000
_cell.length_c   1.000
_cell.angle_alpha   90.00
_cell.angle_beta   90.00
_cell.angle_gamma   90.00
#
_symmetry.space_group_name_H-M   'P 1'
#
loop_
_entity.id
_entity.type
_entity.pdbx_description
1 polymer ?
#
loop_
_entity_poly.entity_id
_entity_poly.type
_entity_poly.pdbx_seq_one_letter_code
_entity_poly.pdbx_strand_id
1 'polypeptide(L)'
;MHKVLDGARARYKAEIETARKSVLTVEGKSLKADLKGGGMSFDDFLEEADYAVIEDAYRRAGRAISPDLATSYSDYLARNEGDADDMEAALIDAHVTIGALGLVPGIRETLEAEAEKLANQWLTRFRVDIKNLSDERQDVYRQIREMSANPMDVDLARPTSWMQPTTIREANGSETPLPSFERHMLCDEHGMFPEDFNSWEGEVVKSELARAGAVAWYRNPSRASQDSLGIIYEEGGEPRIVRPDFVFFVQQDDGTVAADIVDPHGIQFGDAMPKLKGLAQYAERFGDQYRRIEAVAKIGDKFRVLDLKEAATRASVSAATTIRALYESADAFDYLP
;
A
#
# COMPACT_ATOMS: atom_id res chain seq x y z
N MET A 1 5.51 19.80 13.18
CA MET A 1 6.73 19.64 12.37
C MET A 1 7.89 20.51 12.82
N HIS A 2 7.73 21.82 13.14
CA HIS A 2 8.85 22.63 13.66
C HIS A 2 9.58 22.01 14.87
N LYS A 3 8.84 21.52 15.88
CA LYS A 3 9.43 20.79 17.02
C LYS A 3 10.24 19.54 16.61
N VAL A 4 9.84 18.87 15.53
CA VAL A 4 10.58 17.70 15.00
C VAL A 4 11.89 18.17 14.38
N LEU A 5 11.88 19.27 13.62
CA LEU A 5 13.09 19.89 13.08
C LEU A 5 14.03 20.41 14.17
N ASP A 6 13.51 21.01 15.24
CA ASP A 6 14.31 21.41 16.40
C ASP A 6 15.00 20.18 17.05
N GLY A 7 14.25 19.09 17.24
CA GLY A 7 14.80 17.83 17.73
C GLY A 7 15.84 17.21 16.80
N ALA A 8 15.60 17.24 15.49
CA ALA A 8 16.53 16.77 14.47
C ALA A 8 17.81 17.63 14.45
N ARG A 9 17.68 18.96 14.58
CA ARG A 9 18.83 19.88 14.68
C ARG A 9 19.69 19.58 15.90
N ALA A 10 19.08 19.26 17.04
CA ALA A 10 19.82 18.85 18.22
C ALA A 10 20.52 17.50 18.04
N ARG A 11 19.84 16.54 17.39
CA ARG A 11 20.37 15.19 17.16
C ARG A 11 21.53 15.15 16.15
N TYR A 12 21.41 15.87 15.05
CA TYR A 12 22.37 15.87 13.93
C TYR A 12 23.26 17.12 13.91
N LYS A 13 23.55 17.68 15.10
CA LYS A 13 24.21 18.98 15.23
C LYS A 13 25.55 19.04 14.47
N ALA A 14 26.38 18.01 14.60
CA ALA A 14 27.71 18.00 13.99
C ALA A 14 27.64 17.89 12.44
N GLU A 15 26.72 17.08 11.94
CA GLU A 15 26.46 16.92 10.51
C GLU A 15 25.91 18.21 9.92
N ILE A 16 24.99 18.88 10.62
CA ILE A 16 24.44 20.17 10.20
C ILE A 16 25.51 21.26 10.21
N GLU A 17 26.39 21.31 11.21
CA GLU A 17 27.51 22.27 11.22
C GLU A 17 28.45 22.06 10.03
N THR A 18 28.69 20.81 9.64
CA THR A 18 29.48 20.47 8.45
C THR A 18 28.74 20.87 7.17
N ALA A 19 27.45 20.55 7.07
CA ALA A 19 26.61 20.90 5.94
C ALA A 19 26.45 22.43 5.78
N ARG A 20 26.35 23.19 6.88
CA ARG A 20 26.30 24.65 6.86
C ARG A 20 27.56 25.24 6.23
N LYS A 21 28.74 24.72 6.57
CA LYS A 21 29.99 25.13 5.92
C LYS A 21 29.94 24.88 4.42
N SER A 22 29.45 23.70 4.01
CA SER A 22 29.30 23.36 2.59
C SER A 22 28.33 24.30 1.85
N VAL A 23 27.23 24.73 2.49
CA VAL A 23 26.28 25.69 1.88
C VAL A 23 26.89 27.09 1.74
N LEU A 24 27.77 27.47 2.67
CA LEU A 24 28.47 28.75 2.65
C LEU A 24 29.71 28.78 1.73
N THR A 25 30.04 27.66 1.08
CA THR A 25 31.22 27.55 0.21
C THR A 25 30.84 27.05 -1.18
N VAL A 26 31.39 27.68 -2.22
CA VAL A 26 31.27 27.25 -3.61
C VAL A 26 32.57 26.59 -4.04
N GLU A 27 32.50 25.35 -4.53
CA GLU A 27 33.60 24.67 -5.22
C GLU A 27 33.54 24.99 -6.72
N GLY A 28 34.56 25.67 -7.24
CA GLY A 28 34.67 26.06 -8.63
C GLY A 28 35.88 25.42 -9.32
N LYS A 29 35.74 25.12 -10.62
CA LYS A 29 36.84 24.74 -11.50
C LYS A 29 37.12 25.86 -12.49
N SER A 30 38.30 26.44 -12.43
CA SER A 30 38.74 27.45 -13.39
C SER A 30 39.56 26.79 -14.50
N LEU A 31 39.10 26.96 -15.75
CA LEU A 31 39.78 26.46 -16.95
C LEU A 31 40.63 27.58 -17.54
N LYS A 32 41.94 27.37 -17.64
CA LYS A 32 42.85 28.20 -18.44
C LYS A 32 43.26 27.44 -19.69
N ALA A 33 42.97 28.00 -20.86
CA ALA A 33 43.36 27.43 -22.15
C ALA A 33 44.35 28.36 -22.87
N ASP A 34 45.52 27.83 -23.26
CA ASP A 34 46.49 28.54 -24.09
C ASP A 34 46.10 28.44 -25.58
N LEU A 35 45.70 29.58 -26.15
CA LEU A 35 45.27 29.70 -27.55
C LEU A 35 46.38 29.46 -28.58
N LYS A 36 47.66 29.48 -28.19
CA LYS A 36 48.79 29.22 -29.11
C LYS A 36 49.39 27.82 -28.94
N GLY A 37 49.47 27.31 -27.71
CA GLY A 37 50.13 26.03 -27.40
C GLY A 37 49.18 24.83 -27.22
N GLY A 38 47.86 25.05 -27.14
CA GLY A 38 46.86 23.98 -27.02
C GLY A 38 46.79 23.31 -25.64
N GLY A 39 47.53 23.80 -24.65
CA GLY A 39 47.46 23.30 -23.27
C GLY A 39 46.23 23.82 -22.53
N MET A 40 45.55 22.94 -21.78
CA MET A 40 44.49 23.30 -20.84
C MET A 40 44.92 22.94 -19.42
N SER A 41 44.73 23.85 -18.46
CA SER A 41 44.86 23.57 -17.03
C SER A 41 43.54 23.82 -16.30
N PHE A 42 43.25 23.00 -15.31
CA PHE A 42 42.09 23.11 -14.42
C PHE A 42 42.59 23.38 -13.01
N ASP A 43 42.20 24.50 -12.42
CA ASP A 43 42.49 24.83 -11.03
C ASP A 43 41.18 24.81 -10.22
N ASP A 44 41.14 24.02 -9.15
CA ASP A 44 40.04 24.01 -8.18
C ASP A 44 40.17 25.22 -7.24
N PHE A 45 39.06 25.87 -6.91
CA PHE A 45 39.01 26.96 -5.92
C PHE A 45 37.76 26.88 -5.03
N LEU A 46 37.87 27.48 -3.85
CA LEU A 46 36.79 27.63 -2.86
C LEU A 46 36.49 29.12 -2.68
N GLU A 47 35.24 29.54 -2.87
CA GLU A 47 34.77 30.91 -2.62
C GLU A 47 33.59 30.92 -1.63
N GLU A 48 33.36 32.06 -0.97
CA GLU A 48 32.15 32.26 -0.14
C GLU A 48 30.91 32.24 -1.04
N ALA A 49 29.89 31.51 -0.61
CA ALA A 49 28.62 31.43 -1.34
C ALA A 49 27.91 32.78 -1.35
N ASP A 50 27.52 33.23 -2.52
CA ASP A 50 26.64 34.37 -2.66
C ASP A 50 25.18 34.00 -2.32
N TYR A 51 24.32 35.01 -2.26
CA TYR A 51 22.91 34.80 -1.97
C TYR A 51 22.20 33.88 -2.98
N ALA A 52 22.61 33.89 -4.25
CA ALA A 52 21.98 33.05 -5.27
C ALA A 52 22.29 31.55 -5.03
N VAL A 53 23.50 31.22 -4.58
CA VAL A 53 23.89 29.86 -4.21
C VAL A 53 23.14 29.40 -2.96
N ILE A 54 23.07 30.25 -1.92
CA ILE A 54 22.32 29.94 -0.69
C ILE A 54 20.85 29.68 -1.01
N GLU A 55 20.27 30.51 -1.87
CA GLU A 55 18.86 30.40 -2.27
C GLU A 55 18.60 29.14 -3.11
N ASP A 56 19.54 28.70 -3.95
CA ASP A 56 19.44 27.42 -4.64
C ASP A 56 19.51 26.23 -3.66
N ALA A 57 20.42 26.27 -2.69
CA ALA A 57 20.51 25.26 -1.63
C ALA A 57 19.23 25.20 -0.79
N TYR A 58 18.68 26.36 -0.40
CA TYR A 58 17.40 26.50 0.27
C TYR A 58 16.26 25.85 -0.52
N ARG A 59 16.12 26.17 -1.81
CA ARG A 59 15.07 25.60 -2.67
C ARG A 59 15.24 24.10 -2.88
N ARG A 60 16.48 23.62 -3.00
CA ARG A 60 16.77 22.19 -3.09
C ARG A 60 16.36 21.46 -1.82
N ALA A 61 16.71 22.00 -0.66
CA ALA A 61 16.27 21.46 0.62
C ALA A 61 14.74 21.51 0.76
N GLY A 62 14.10 22.62 0.36
CA GLY A 62 12.64 22.75 0.35
C GLY A 62 11.93 21.67 -0.47
N ARG A 63 12.51 21.22 -1.59
CA ARG A 63 11.95 20.06 -2.33
C ARG A 63 12.05 18.74 -1.54
N ALA A 64 13.05 18.59 -0.68
CA ALA A 64 13.23 17.39 0.14
C ALA A 64 12.37 17.39 1.41
N ILE A 65 12.17 18.55 2.05
CA ILE A 65 11.43 18.66 3.33
C ILE A 65 10.04 19.30 3.21
N SER A 66 9.56 19.57 2.00
CA SER A 66 8.40 20.41 1.63
C SER A 66 8.67 21.93 1.63
N PRO A 67 8.29 22.65 0.54
CA PRO A 67 8.45 24.11 0.45
C PRO A 67 7.75 24.89 1.57
N ASP A 68 6.56 24.44 1.99
CA ASP A 68 5.78 25.11 3.04
C ASP A 68 6.45 24.97 4.41
N LEU A 69 7.05 23.80 4.67
CA LEU A 69 7.79 23.58 5.90
C LEU A 69 9.10 24.37 5.90
N ALA A 70 9.83 24.38 4.78
CA ALA A 70 11.03 25.18 4.62
C ALA A 70 10.76 26.68 4.89
N THR A 71 9.70 27.23 4.29
CA THR A 71 9.32 28.64 4.44
C THR A 71 8.86 28.96 5.86
N SER A 72 7.94 28.16 6.41
CA SER A 72 7.43 28.42 7.76
C SER A 72 8.49 28.22 8.84
N TYR A 73 9.46 27.33 8.61
CA TYR A 73 10.54 27.09 9.56
C TYR A 73 11.66 28.13 9.41
N SER A 74 11.97 28.62 8.21
CA SER A 74 12.92 29.74 8.06
C SER A 74 12.41 31.01 8.74
N ASP A 75 11.13 31.34 8.58
CA ASP A 75 10.46 32.44 9.32
C ASP A 75 10.56 32.25 10.84
N TYR A 76 10.36 31.01 11.32
CA TYR A 76 10.47 30.68 12.73
C TYR A 76 11.90 30.86 13.26
N LEU A 77 12.91 30.44 12.50
CA LEU A 77 14.32 30.60 12.87
C LEU A 77 14.72 32.07 12.89
N ALA A 78 14.40 32.82 11.84
CA ALA A 78 14.75 34.24 11.73
C ALA A 78 14.17 35.05 12.89
N ARG A 79 12.93 34.76 13.31
CA ARG A 79 12.26 35.48 14.40
C ARG A 79 12.76 35.11 15.80
N ASN A 80 13.18 33.87 16.02
CA ASN A 80 13.48 33.37 17.37
C ASN A 80 14.99 33.23 17.66
N GLU A 81 15.80 33.07 16.62
CA GLU A 81 17.25 32.86 16.74
C GLU A 81 18.07 33.96 16.05
N GLY A 82 17.46 34.69 15.11
CA GLY A 82 18.11 35.75 14.34
C GLY A 82 18.16 37.12 15.04
N ASP A 83 18.90 38.04 14.44
CA ASP A 83 18.95 39.43 14.89
C ASP A 83 17.63 40.14 14.53
N ALA A 84 16.94 40.66 15.55
CA ALA A 84 15.66 41.35 15.37
C ALA A 84 15.82 42.71 14.67
N ASP A 85 17.01 43.32 14.74
CA ASP A 85 17.32 44.61 14.12
C ASP A 85 17.76 44.45 12.65
N ASP A 86 18.12 43.23 12.22
CA ASP A 86 18.48 42.88 10.85
C ASP A 86 17.79 41.60 10.38
N MET A 87 16.49 41.74 10.10
CA MET A 87 15.64 40.63 9.66
C MET A 87 16.06 40.04 8.31
N GLU A 88 16.73 40.83 7.45
CA GLU A 88 17.22 40.35 6.16
C GLU A 88 18.39 39.38 6.37
N ALA A 89 19.38 39.76 7.19
CA ALA A 89 20.47 38.87 7.57
C ALA A 89 19.97 37.62 8.32
N ALA A 90 18.99 37.79 9.20
CA ALA A 90 18.37 36.68 9.93
C ALA A 90 17.69 35.66 8.98
N LEU A 91 16.98 36.13 7.96
CA LEU A 91 16.37 35.26 6.95
C LEU A 91 17.42 34.55 6.08
N ILE A 92 18.49 35.23 5.70
CA ILE A 92 19.60 34.62 4.96
C ILE A 92 20.23 33.49 5.79
N ASP A 93 20.51 33.71 7.08
CA ASP A 93 21.06 32.67 7.95
C ASP A 93 20.08 31.49 8.15
N ALA A 94 18.79 31.79 8.24
CA ALA A 94 17.75 30.77 8.27
C ALA A 94 17.74 29.94 6.97
N HIS A 95 17.89 30.57 5.80
CA HIS A 95 17.99 29.87 4.51
C HIS A 95 19.23 28.98 4.45
N VAL A 96 20.38 29.43 4.99
CA VAL A 96 21.58 28.60 5.14
C VAL A 96 21.30 27.39 6.02
N THR A 97 20.58 27.57 7.14
CA THR A 97 20.16 26.46 8.01
C THR A 97 19.32 25.46 7.23
N ILE A 98 18.26 25.90 6.56
CA ILE A 98 17.39 25.02 5.77
C ILE A 98 18.18 24.29 4.68
N GLY A 99 19.05 24.99 3.95
CA GLY A 99 19.93 24.40 2.95
C GLY A 99 20.78 23.27 3.54
N ALA A 100 21.35 23.49 4.72
CA ALA A 100 22.14 22.49 5.42
C ALA A 100 21.31 21.29 5.89
N LEU A 101 20.08 21.50 6.36
CA LEU A 101 19.17 20.40 6.74
C LEU A 101 18.92 19.47 5.55
N GLY A 102 18.79 20.03 4.34
CA GLY A 102 18.58 19.24 3.12
C GLY A 102 19.76 18.36 2.70
N LEU A 103 20.96 18.62 3.23
CA LEU A 103 22.17 17.83 2.93
C LEU A 103 22.39 16.67 3.93
N VAL A 104 21.58 16.56 4.99
CA VAL A 104 21.72 15.52 6.02
C VAL A 104 20.62 14.46 5.83
N PRO A 105 20.93 13.25 5.30
CA PRO A 105 19.92 12.24 4.98
C PRO A 105 19.03 11.84 6.16
N GLY A 106 19.62 11.70 7.35
CA GLY A 106 18.89 11.30 8.56
C GLY A 106 17.80 12.31 8.99
N ILE A 107 17.90 13.58 8.60
CA ILE A 107 16.86 14.58 8.87
C ILE A 107 15.64 14.31 8.00
N ARG A 108 15.85 14.01 6.72
CA ARG A 108 14.77 13.64 5.80
C ARG A 108 14.04 12.39 6.27
N GLU A 109 14.78 11.33 6.62
CA GLU A 109 14.20 10.08 7.13
C GLU A 109 13.38 10.32 8.41
N THR A 110 13.91 11.11 9.36
CA THR A 110 13.19 11.45 10.60
C THR A 110 11.91 12.23 10.31
N LEU A 111 11.97 13.16 9.35
CA LEU A 111 10.84 14.01 8.99
C LEU A 111 9.74 13.22 8.29
N GLU A 112 10.10 12.37 7.32
CA GLU A 112 9.17 11.48 6.62
C GLU A 112 8.48 10.53 7.62
N ALA A 113 9.23 9.92 8.55
CA ALA A 113 8.67 9.03 9.56
C ALA A 113 7.69 9.73 10.52
N GLU A 114 8.02 10.93 11.02
CA GLU A 114 7.11 11.68 11.89
C GLU A 114 5.90 12.26 11.13
N ALA A 115 6.07 12.61 9.85
CA ALA A 115 4.96 13.04 8.99
C ALA A 115 3.98 11.87 8.74
N GLU A 116 4.49 10.69 8.41
CA GLU A 116 3.69 9.48 8.23
C GLU A 116 2.93 9.11 9.51
N LYS A 117 3.62 9.12 10.65
CA LYS A 117 3.00 8.88 11.96
C LYS A 117 1.88 9.87 12.26
N LEU A 118 2.07 11.17 11.98
CA LEU A 118 1.04 12.19 12.19
C LEU A 118 -0.16 11.99 11.25
N ALA A 119 0.09 11.68 9.98
CA ALA A 119 -0.95 11.37 9.01
C ALA A 119 -1.78 10.16 9.44
N ASN A 120 -1.11 9.07 9.86
CA ASN A 120 -1.75 7.85 10.35
C ASN A 120 -2.60 8.11 11.60
N GLN A 121 -2.10 8.93 12.53
CA GLN A 121 -2.87 9.35 13.71
C GLN A 121 -4.14 10.11 13.33
N TRP A 122 -4.07 11.06 12.40
CA TRP A 122 -5.24 11.81 11.96
C TRP A 122 -6.24 10.95 11.19
N LEU A 123 -5.76 10.16 10.22
CA LEU A 123 -6.62 9.26 9.45
C LEU A 123 -7.31 8.21 10.33
N THR A 124 -6.65 7.77 11.40
CA THR A 124 -7.24 6.86 12.39
C THR A 124 -8.26 7.58 13.26
N ARG A 125 -7.89 8.75 13.82
CA ARG A 125 -8.74 9.53 14.72
C ARG A 125 -10.05 9.97 14.05
N PHE A 126 -9.97 10.41 12.80
CA PHE A 126 -11.11 10.95 12.05
C PHE A 126 -11.76 9.93 11.11
N ARG A 127 -11.47 8.63 11.28
CA ARG A 127 -11.98 7.56 10.40
C ARG A 127 -13.49 7.62 10.21
N VAL A 128 -14.26 7.84 11.29
CA VAL A 128 -15.74 7.88 11.23
C VAL A 128 -16.22 9.12 10.48
N ASP A 129 -15.64 10.28 10.76
CA ASP A 129 -16.00 11.53 10.08
C ASP A 129 -15.69 11.45 8.59
N ILE A 130 -14.55 10.86 8.22
CA ILE A 130 -14.17 10.62 6.82
C ILE A 130 -15.20 9.72 6.14
N LYS A 131 -15.64 8.63 6.79
CA LYS A 131 -16.67 7.72 6.23
C LYS A 131 -18.04 8.37 5.99
N ASN A 132 -18.32 9.48 6.68
CA ASN A 132 -19.59 10.20 6.51
C ASN A 132 -19.53 11.25 5.39
N LEU A 133 -18.39 11.44 4.73
CA LEU A 133 -18.24 12.35 3.60
C LEU A 133 -18.77 11.72 2.30
N SER A 134 -18.95 12.55 1.26
CA SER A 134 -19.26 12.06 -0.09
C SER A 134 -18.11 11.21 -0.64
N ASP A 135 -18.41 10.32 -1.59
CA ASP A 135 -17.41 9.46 -2.25
C ASP A 135 -16.24 10.27 -2.83
N GLU A 136 -16.53 11.40 -3.49
CA GLU A 136 -15.52 12.32 -4.02
C GLU A 136 -14.58 12.87 -2.93
N ARG A 137 -15.10 13.14 -1.72
CA ARG A 137 -14.29 13.63 -0.60
C ARG A 137 -13.53 12.52 0.09
N GLN A 138 -14.12 11.34 0.22
CA GLN A 138 -13.40 10.15 0.71
C GLN A 138 -12.21 9.83 -0.20
N ASP A 139 -12.35 10.07 -1.50
CA ASP A 139 -11.29 9.82 -2.47
C ASP A 139 -10.00 10.62 -2.22
N VAL A 140 -10.13 11.88 -1.80
CA VAL A 140 -8.96 12.71 -1.45
C VAL A 140 -8.18 12.12 -0.27
N TYR A 141 -8.87 11.63 0.76
CA TYR A 141 -8.21 10.97 1.90
C TYR A 141 -7.60 9.62 1.51
N ARG A 142 -8.20 8.93 0.54
CA ARG A 142 -7.62 7.72 -0.04
C ARG A 142 -6.32 8.02 -0.77
N GLN A 143 -6.27 9.05 -1.62
CA GLN A 143 -5.03 9.44 -2.31
C GLN A 143 -3.91 9.74 -1.30
N ILE A 144 -4.24 10.38 -0.17
CA ILE A 144 -3.27 10.61 0.92
C ILE A 144 -2.77 9.28 1.52
N ARG A 145 -3.65 8.29 1.70
CA ARG A 145 -3.24 6.94 2.15
C ARG A 145 -2.37 6.23 1.11
N GLU A 146 -2.68 6.39 -0.17
CA GLU A 146 -1.90 5.80 -1.28
C GLU A 146 -0.50 6.42 -1.43
N MET A 147 -0.25 7.60 -0.86
CA MET A 147 1.09 8.20 -0.78
C MET A 147 1.98 7.56 0.30
N SER A 148 1.42 6.73 1.18
CA SER A 148 2.18 5.99 2.20
C SER A 148 3.10 4.96 1.53
N ALA A 149 4.35 4.89 1.99
CA ALA A 149 5.27 3.81 1.59
C ALA A 149 4.89 2.46 2.22
N ASN A 150 4.13 2.49 3.32
CA ASN A 150 3.69 1.31 4.04
C ASN A 150 2.24 0.95 3.70
N PRO A 151 1.92 -0.35 3.52
CA PRO A 151 0.54 -0.78 3.33
C PRO A 151 -0.35 -0.38 4.51
N MET A 152 -1.56 0.10 4.20
CA MET A 152 -2.54 0.54 5.18
C MET A 152 -3.83 -0.27 5.09
N ASP A 153 -4.46 -0.50 6.23
CA ASP A 153 -5.80 -1.09 6.29
C ASP A 153 -6.82 -0.13 5.67
N VAL A 154 -7.54 -0.59 4.64
CA VAL A 154 -8.60 0.15 3.96
C VAL A 154 -9.90 -0.64 4.01
N ASP A 155 -11.03 0.07 4.10
CA ASP A 155 -12.33 -0.57 3.97
C ASP A 155 -12.62 -0.86 2.49
N LEU A 156 -13.18 -2.03 2.20
CA LEU A 156 -13.61 -2.39 0.85
C LEU A 156 -14.76 -1.47 0.42
N ALA A 157 -14.62 -0.82 -0.74
CA ALA A 157 -15.71 -0.05 -1.31
C ALA A 157 -16.81 -0.97 -1.82
N ARG A 158 -18.07 -0.53 -1.68
CA ARG A 158 -19.20 -1.27 -2.25
C ARG A 158 -19.06 -1.26 -3.78
N PRO A 159 -19.06 -2.43 -4.45
CA PRO A 159 -19.03 -2.46 -5.90
C PRO A 159 -20.34 -1.90 -6.47
N THR A 160 -20.25 -1.09 -7.52
CA THR A 160 -21.40 -0.40 -8.14
C THR A 160 -21.66 -0.81 -9.58
N SER A 161 -20.65 -1.24 -10.32
CA SER A 161 -20.81 -1.71 -11.70
C SER A 161 -19.73 -2.71 -12.08
N TRP A 162 -20.07 -3.59 -13.03
CA TRP A 162 -19.15 -4.57 -13.58
C TRP A 162 -19.51 -4.82 -15.05
N MET A 163 -18.54 -4.68 -15.94
CA MET A 163 -18.70 -5.04 -17.34
C MET A 163 -18.28 -6.51 -17.50
N GLN A 164 -19.26 -7.36 -17.78
CA GLN A 164 -19.04 -8.80 -17.94
C GLN A 164 -19.44 -9.24 -19.35
N PRO A 165 -18.59 -9.99 -20.07
CA PRO A 165 -19.01 -10.66 -21.29
C PRO A 165 -20.19 -11.59 -21.03
N THR A 166 -21.09 -11.74 -22.00
CA THR A 166 -22.23 -12.68 -21.92
C THR A 166 -22.06 -13.89 -22.83
N THR A 167 -21.08 -13.83 -23.75
CA THR A 167 -20.80 -14.86 -24.75
C THR A 167 -19.30 -15.06 -24.90
N ILE A 168 -18.90 -16.27 -25.31
CA ILE A 168 -17.55 -16.58 -25.79
C ILE A 168 -17.61 -16.61 -27.31
N ARG A 169 -16.61 -16.00 -27.95
CA ARG A 169 -16.41 -16.10 -29.39
C ARG A 169 -15.44 -17.23 -29.70
N GLU A 170 -15.97 -18.29 -30.30
CA GLU A 170 -15.24 -19.49 -30.69
C GLU A 170 -14.32 -19.22 -31.89
N ALA A 171 -13.31 -20.09 -32.08
CA ALA A 171 -12.33 -19.95 -33.17
C ALA A 171 -12.95 -19.98 -34.58
N ASN A 172 -14.11 -20.62 -34.73
CA ASN A 172 -14.90 -20.66 -35.97
C ASN A 172 -15.74 -19.38 -36.20
N GLY A 173 -15.68 -18.41 -35.28
CA GLY A 173 -16.43 -17.16 -35.31
C GLY A 173 -17.85 -17.24 -34.76
N SER A 174 -18.34 -18.40 -34.30
CA SER A 174 -19.64 -18.50 -33.61
C SER A 174 -19.56 -17.95 -32.19
N GLU A 175 -20.68 -17.45 -31.68
CA GLU A 175 -20.81 -17.00 -30.30
C GLU A 175 -21.66 -17.98 -29.49
N THR A 176 -21.17 -18.39 -28.33
CA THR A 176 -21.86 -19.29 -27.40
C THR A 176 -22.12 -18.55 -26.09
N PRO A 177 -23.34 -18.63 -25.50
CA PRO A 177 -23.62 -18.01 -24.21
C PRO A 177 -22.74 -18.57 -23.10
N LEU A 178 -22.30 -17.69 -22.21
CA LEU A 178 -21.59 -18.10 -21.01
C LEU A 178 -22.51 -18.81 -20.01
N PRO A 179 -21.98 -19.77 -19.23
CA PRO A 179 -22.66 -20.23 -18.03
C PRO A 179 -23.05 -19.04 -17.14
N SER A 180 -24.21 -19.10 -16.52
CA SER A 180 -24.71 -18.01 -15.67
C SER A 180 -25.06 -18.52 -14.29
N PHE A 181 -24.81 -17.69 -13.28
CA PHE A 181 -24.93 -18.02 -11.88
C PHE A 181 -25.85 -17.03 -11.18
N GLU A 182 -26.75 -17.53 -10.34
CA GLU A 182 -27.66 -16.70 -9.55
C GLU A 182 -26.93 -16.01 -8.39
N ARG A 183 -27.56 -14.97 -7.83
CA ARG A 183 -27.19 -14.37 -6.53
C ARG A 183 -25.79 -13.77 -6.49
N HIS A 184 -25.21 -13.39 -7.63
CA HIS A 184 -24.03 -12.54 -7.63
C HIS A 184 -24.41 -11.11 -7.20
N MET A 185 -23.56 -10.41 -6.45
CA MET A 185 -23.83 -9.04 -5.98
C MET A 185 -24.06 -8.01 -7.10
N LEU A 186 -23.56 -8.28 -8.30
CA LEU A 186 -23.66 -7.42 -9.48
C LEU A 186 -24.37 -8.14 -10.63
N CYS A 187 -25.34 -8.98 -10.32
CA CYS A 187 -26.16 -9.66 -11.31
C CYS A 187 -27.01 -8.67 -12.13
N ASP A 188 -27.49 -9.14 -13.27
CA ASP A 188 -28.42 -8.40 -14.13
C ASP A 188 -29.84 -8.31 -13.52
N GLU A 189 -30.77 -7.71 -14.27
CA GLU A 189 -32.18 -7.57 -13.90
C GLU A 189 -32.90 -8.91 -13.71
N HIS A 190 -32.35 -10.01 -14.22
CA HIS A 190 -32.86 -11.37 -14.06
C HIS A 190 -32.23 -12.11 -12.87
N GLY A 191 -31.33 -11.47 -12.13
CA GLY A 191 -30.64 -12.08 -11.00
C GLY A 191 -29.47 -12.99 -11.42
N MET A 192 -29.04 -12.92 -12.68
CA MET A 192 -28.01 -13.79 -13.26
C MET A 192 -26.69 -13.05 -13.48
N PHE A 193 -25.58 -13.77 -13.33
CA PHE A 193 -24.24 -13.28 -13.63
C PHE A 193 -23.50 -14.27 -14.54
N PRO A 194 -23.14 -13.85 -15.78
CA PRO A 194 -22.45 -14.72 -16.73
C PRO A 194 -20.97 -14.84 -16.38
N GLU A 195 -20.44 -16.07 -16.31
CA GLU A 195 -19.04 -16.29 -15.96
C GLU A 195 -18.48 -17.59 -16.54
N ASP A 196 -17.24 -17.52 -17.03
CA ASP A 196 -16.48 -18.68 -17.50
C ASP A 196 -15.51 -19.14 -16.42
N PHE A 197 -16.05 -19.73 -15.35
CA PHE A 197 -15.20 -20.31 -14.33
C PHE A 197 -14.40 -21.48 -14.87
N ASN A 198 -13.19 -21.66 -14.32
CA ASN A 198 -12.58 -22.97 -14.44
C ASN A 198 -13.48 -24.03 -13.74
N SER A 199 -13.29 -25.30 -14.09
CA SER A 199 -14.16 -26.37 -13.57
C SER A 199 -14.28 -26.41 -12.04
N TRP A 200 -13.27 -25.93 -11.31
CA TRP A 200 -13.22 -26.02 -9.85
C TRP A 200 -13.89 -24.81 -9.17
N GLU A 201 -13.63 -23.59 -9.64
CA GLU A 201 -14.29 -22.38 -9.14
C GLU A 201 -15.82 -22.51 -9.27
N GLY A 202 -16.30 -23.00 -10.41
CA GLY A 202 -17.73 -23.18 -10.64
C GLY A 202 -18.38 -24.23 -9.73
N GLU A 203 -17.64 -25.29 -9.35
CA GLU A 203 -18.10 -26.28 -8.37
C GLU A 203 -18.16 -25.70 -6.95
N VAL A 204 -17.18 -24.87 -6.58
CA VAL A 204 -17.16 -24.16 -5.29
C VAL A 204 -18.34 -23.20 -5.17
N VAL A 205 -18.56 -22.34 -6.17
CA VAL A 205 -19.71 -21.40 -6.19
C VAL A 205 -21.03 -22.15 -6.06
N LYS A 206 -21.21 -23.25 -6.81
CA LYS A 206 -22.43 -24.08 -6.72
C LYS A 206 -22.61 -24.69 -5.33
N SER A 207 -21.54 -25.17 -4.72
CA SER A 207 -21.57 -25.78 -3.38
C SER A 207 -21.95 -24.74 -2.33
N GLU A 208 -21.31 -23.58 -2.34
CA GLU A 208 -21.62 -22.49 -1.40
C GLU A 208 -23.04 -21.94 -1.59
N LEU A 209 -23.55 -21.86 -2.82
CA LEU A 209 -24.93 -21.44 -3.11
C LEU A 209 -25.99 -22.46 -2.67
N ALA A 210 -25.61 -23.73 -2.52
CA ALA A 210 -26.48 -24.81 -2.04
C ALA A 210 -26.58 -24.86 -0.51
N ARG A 211 -25.66 -24.21 0.21
CA ARG A 211 -25.67 -24.13 1.68
C ARG A 211 -26.89 -23.38 2.19
N ALA A 212 -27.37 -23.81 3.35
CA ALA A 212 -28.45 -23.12 4.06
C ALA A 212 -28.06 -21.66 4.39
N GLY A 213 -28.98 -20.73 4.16
CA GLY A 213 -28.79 -19.32 4.43
C GLY A 213 -27.97 -18.55 3.39
N ALA A 214 -27.51 -19.17 2.28
CA ALA A 214 -26.77 -18.48 1.24
C ALA A 214 -27.60 -17.32 0.63
N VAL A 215 -27.08 -16.10 0.73
CA VAL A 215 -27.75 -14.86 0.27
C VAL A 215 -27.20 -14.42 -1.07
N ALA A 216 -25.88 -14.23 -1.13
CA ALA A 216 -25.20 -13.70 -2.30
C ALA A 216 -23.73 -14.11 -2.31
N TRP A 217 -23.06 -13.87 -3.44
CA TRP A 217 -21.63 -14.02 -3.56
C TRP A 217 -21.03 -12.89 -4.40
N TYR A 218 -19.75 -12.64 -4.21
CA TYR A 218 -18.98 -11.63 -4.93
C TYR A 218 -17.69 -12.25 -5.43
N ARG A 219 -17.44 -12.18 -6.75
CA ARG A 219 -16.13 -12.47 -7.32
C ARG A 219 -15.21 -11.29 -7.07
N ASN A 220 -14.17 -11.51 -6.28
CA ASN A 220 -13.19 -10.48 -5.99
C ASN A 220 -12.41 -10.11 -7.28
N PRO A 221 -12.43 -8.85 -7.74
CA PRO A 221 -11.73 -8.47 -8.94
C PRO A 221 -10.22 -8.66 -8.78
N SER A 222 -9.56 -9.23 -9.80
CA SER A 222 -8.10 -9.43 -9.82
C SER A 222 -7.29 -8.13 -10.02
N ARG A 223 -7.96 -7.03 -10.38
CA ARG A 223 -7.38 -5.69 -10.59
C ARG A 223 -7.21 -4.96 -9.25
N ALA A 224 -6.27 -4.01 -9.21
CA ALA A 224 -6.14 -3.08 -8.10
C ALA A 224 -7.24 -2.01 -8.18
N SER A 225 -8.37 -2.27 -7.51
CA SER A 225 -9.49 -1.33 -7.38
C SER A 225 -10.03 -1.32 -5.95
N GLN A 226 -10.81 -0.29 -5.59
CA GLN A 226 -11.31 -0.12 -4.21
C GLN A 226 -12.31 -1.21 -3.79
N ASP A 227 -12.96 -1.84 -4.76
CA ASP A 227 -13.87 -2.98 -4.58
C ASP A 227 -13.12 -4.33 -4.61
N SER A 228 -11.79 -4.32 -4.70
CA SER A 228 -10.96 -5.52 -4.64
C SER A 228 -10.36 -5.72 -3.25
N LEU A 229 -10.66 -6.85 -2.61
CA LEU A 229 -10.07 -7.25 -1.34
C LEU A 229 -8.63 -7.70 -1.59
N GLY A 230 -7.67 -6.85 -1.22
CA GLY A 230 -6.25 -7.14 -1.27
C GLY A 230 -5.69 -7.48 0.11
N ILE A 231 -4.97 -8.60 0.19
CA ILE A 231 -4.30 -9.07 1.40
C ILE A 231 -2.80 -8.98 1.18
N ILE A 232 -2.12 -8.26 2.07
CA ILE A 232 -0.67 -8.09 2.01
C ILE A 232 0.02 -9.35 2.54
N TYR A 233 1.04 -9.81 1.82
CA TYR A 233 1.93 -10.88 2.26
C TYR A 233 3.37 -10.56 1.86
N GLU A 234 4.35 -11.14 2.54
CA GLU A 234 5.77 -10.96 2.20
C GLU A 234 6.27 -12.06 1.27
N GLU A 235 6.99 -11.67 0.22
CA GLU A 235 7.67 -12.59 -0.68
C GLU A 235 9.06 -12.04 -1.03
N GLY A 236 10.11 -12.76 -0.62
CA GLY A 236 11.49 -12.32 -0.89
C GLY A 236 11.87 -11.01 -0.21
N GLY A 237 11.23 -10.65 0.91
CA GLY A 237 11.45 -9.39 1.63
C GLY A 237 10.67 -8.20 1.07
N GLU A 238 9.87 -8.40 0.03
CA GLU A 238 9.03 -7.37 -0.59
C GLU A 238 7.54 -7.63 -0.29
N PRO A 239 6.76 -6.58 -0.01
CA PRO A 239 5.32 -6.72 0.14
C PRO A 239 4.65 -7.04 -1.21
N ARG A 240 3.76 -8.00 -1.19
CA ARG A 240 2.93 -8.46 -2.31
C ARG A 240 1.46 -8.48 -1.90
N ILE A 241 0.56 -8.53 -2.89
CA ILE A 241 -0.88 -8.61 -2.66
C ILE A 241 -1.42 -9.92 -3.21
N VAL A 242 -2.08 -10.70 -2.36
CA VAL A 242 -2.98 -11.80 -2.77
C VAL A 242 -4.42 -11.30 -2.71
N ARG A 243 -5.24 -11.77 -3.64
CA ARG A 243 -6.67 -11.47 -3.70
C ARG A 243 -7.40 -12.81 -3.63
N PRO A 244 -8.14 -13.11 -2.55
CA PRO A 244 -8.92 -14.33 -2.49
C PRO A 244 -10.06 -14.25 -3.50
N ASP A 245 -10.42 -15.36 -4.12
CA ASP A 245 -11.33 -15.33 -5.27
C ASP A 245 -12.77 -14.92 -4.93
N PHE A 246 -13.31 -15.36 -3.78
CA PHE A 246 -14.71 -15.18 -3.46
C PHE A 246 -14.98 -14.69 -2.04
N VAL A 247 -16.00 -13.83 -1.94
CA VAL A 247 -16.68 -13.50 -0.68
C VAL A 247 -18.13 -13.97 -0.79
N PHE A 248 -18.56 -14.84 0.12
CA PHE A 248 -19.93 -15.33 0.22
C PHE A 248 -20.66 -14.66 1.37
N PHE A 249 -21.94 -14.36 1.18
CA PHE A 249 -22.80 -13.72 2.18
C PHE A 249 -23.86 -14.70 2.63
N VAL A 250 -23.95 -14.92 3.94
CA VAL A 250 -24.83 -15.94 4.53
C VAL A 250 -25.63 -15.34 5.66
N GLN A 251 -26.95 -15.52 5.61
CA GLN A 251 -27.87 -15.13 6.67
C GLN A 251 -27.73 -16.10 7.84
N GLN A 252 -27.54 -15.54 9.03
CA GLN A 252 -27.50 -16.27 10.30
C GLN A 252 -28.92 -16.45 10.87
N ASP A 253 -29.06 -17.32 11.87
CA ASP A 253 -30.34 -17.61 12.53
C ASP A 253 -30.97 -16.38 13.21
N ASP A 254 -30.16 -15.39 13.60
CA ASP A 254 -30.61 -14.12 14.18
C ASP A 254 -31.03 -13.07 13.13
N GLY A 255 -30.98 -13.44 11.84
CA GLY A 255 -31.32 -12.60 10.70
C GLY A 255 -30.18 -11.69 10.22
N THR A 256 -29.04 -11.64 10.91
CA THR A 256 -27.85 -10.89 10.46
C THR A 256 -27.17 -11.56 9.26
N VAL A 257 -26.36 -10.82 8.52
CA VAL A 257 -25.59 -11.35 7.38
C VAL A 257 -24.11 -11.38 7.77
N ALA A 258 -23.50 -12.55 7.63
CA ALA A 258 -22.07 -12.75 7.78
C ALA A 258 -21.38 -12.89 6.42
N ALA A 259 -20.07 -12.61 6.38
CA ALA A 259 -19.23 -12.82 5.22
C ALA A 259 -18.28 -14.02 5.45
N ASP A 260 -18.12 -14.84 4.41
CA ASP A 260 -17.12 -15.91 4.35
C ASP A 260 -16.15 -15.62 3.21
N ILE A 261 -14.85 -15.75 3.45
CA ILE A 261 -13.85 -15.81 2.38
C ILE A 261 -13.66 -17.28 2.01
N VAL A 262 -13.79 -17.60 0.72
CA VAL A 262 -13.52 -18.94 0.19
C VAL A 262 -12.62 -18.78 -1.03
N ASP A 263 -11.43 -19.36 -0.96
CA ASP A 263 -10.37 -19.14 -1.94
C ASP A 263 -9.91 -20.46 -2.59
N PRO A 264 -10.43 -20.81 -3.79
CA PRO A 264 -9.98 -21.97 -4.54
C PRO A 264 -8.54 -21.80 -5.03
N HIS A 265 -7.62 -22.61 -4.50
CA HIS A 265 -6.21 -22.53 -4.80
C HIS A 265 -5.72 -23.69 -5.67
N GLY A 266 -4.95 -23.34 -6.70
CA GLY A 266 -4.14 -24.29 -7.44
C GLY A 266 -2.93 -24.75 -6.60
N ILE A 267 -2.72 -26.06 -6.51
CA ILE A 267 -1.61 -26.66 -5.75
C ILE A 267 -0.29 -26.69 -6.54
N GLN A 268 -0.34 -26.37 -7.83
CA GLN A 268 0.75 -26.53 -8.79
C GLN A 268 1.65 -25.30 -8.97
N PHE A 269 1.31 -24.16 -8.37
CA PHE A 269 2.03 -22.90 -8.60
C PHE A 269 3.04 -22.62 -7.48
N GLY A 270 4.25 -22.20 -7.86
CA GLY A 270 5.34 -21.93 -6.91
C GLY A 270 5.06 -20.77 -5.94
N ASP A 271 4.16 -19.86 -6.31
CA ASP A 271 3.75 -18.70 -5.52
C ASP A 271 2.58 -18.99 -4.57
N ALA A 272 2.01 -20.20 -4.61
CA ALA A 272 0.81 -20.49 -3.83
C ALA A 272 1.09 -20.71 -2.32
N MET A 273 2.31 -21.10 -1.92
CA MET A 273 2.68 -21.20 -0.49
C MET A 273 2.77 -19.81 0.18
N PRO A 274 3.52 -18.83 -0.36
CA PRO A 274 3.55 -17.47 0.17
C PRO A 274 2.15 -16.84 0.30
N LYS A 275 1.30 -17.01 -0.73
CA LYS A 275 -0.07 -16.53 -0.73
C LYS A 275 -0.91 -17.14 0.39
N LEU A 276 -0.87 -18.46 0.56
CA LEU A 276 -1.59 -19.17 1.62
C LEU A 276 -1.12 -18.73 3.02
N LYS A 277 0.19 -18.51 3.20
CA LYS A 277 0.72 -17.95 4.47
C LYS A 277 0.21 -16.53 4.71
N GLY A 278 0.15 -15.71 3.67
CA GLY A 278 -0.45 -14.37 3.72
C GLY A 278 -1.92 -14.39 4.14
N LEU A 279 -2.72 -15.26 3.52
CA LEU A 279 -4.12 -15.44 3.88
C LEU A 279 -4.30 -15.95 5.32
N ALA A 280 -3.43 -16.85 5.79
CA ALA A 280 -3.45 -17.30 7.19
C ALA A 280 -3.12 -16.17 8.18
N GLN A 281 -2.11 -15.35 7.90
CA GLN A 281 -1.77 -14.18 8.72
C GLN A 281 -2.92 -13.15 8.73
N TYR A 282 -3.57 -12.94 7.59
CA TYR A 282 -4.76 -12.10 7.50
C TYR A 282 -5.90 -12.65 8.36
N ALA A 283 -6.15 -13.96 8.31
CA ALA A 283 -7.16 -14.60 9.14
C ALA A 283 -6.87 -14.47 10.64
N GLU A 284 -5.60 -14.49 11.05
CA GLU A 284 -5.22 -14.25 12.44
C GLU A 284 -5.53 -12.81 12.90
N ARG A 285 -5.27 -11.81 12.03
CA ARG A 285 -5.44 -10.39 12.38
C ARG A 285 -6.87 -9.88 12.22
N PHE A 286 -7.60 -10.38 11.22
CA PHE A 286 -8.91 -9.84 10.80
C PHE A 286 -10.01 -10.88 10.78
N GLY A 287 -9.74 -12.12 11.23
CA GLY A 287 -10.69 -13.22 11.20
C GLY A 287 -12.01 -12.93 11.92
N ASP A 288 -12.05 -12.00 12.88
CA ASP A 288 -13.29 -11.61 13.59
C ASP A 288 -14.30 -10.89 12.70
N GLN A 289 -13.89 -10.38 11.54
CA GLN A 289 -14.79 -9.75 10.56
C GLN A 289 -15.52 -10.78 9.69
N TYR A 290 -15.07 -12.04 9.73
CA TYR A 290 -15.56 -13.11 8.87
C TYR A 290 -16.05 -14.27 9.72
N ARG A 291 -17.11 -14.93 9.25
CA ARG A 291 -17.55 -16.19 9.86
C ARG A 291 -16.58 -17.31 9.50
N ARG A 292 -16.19 -17.42 8.23
CA ARG A 292 -15.19 -18.38 7.74
C ARG A 292 -14.14 -17.73 6.85
N ILE A 293 -12.92 -18.26 6.91
CA ILE A 293 -11.85 -17.96 5.94
C ILE A 293 -11.25 -19.30 5.55
N GLU A 294 -11.58 -19.77 4.36
CA GLU A 294 -11.28 -21.12 3.89
C GLU A 294 -10.44 -21.08 2.62
N ALA A 295 -9.34 -21.83 2.62
CA ALA A 295 -8.58 -22.12 1.41
C ALA A 295 -8.97 -23.52 0.92
N VAL A 296 -9.43 -23.62 -0.33
CA VAL A 296 -9.97 -24.86 -0.92
C VAL A 296 -9.07 -25.34 -2.04
N ALA A 297 -8.71 -26.62 -2.07
CA ALA A 297 -7.93 -27.18 -3.16
C ALA A 297 -8.46 -28.55 -3.57
N LYS A 298 -8.29 -28.89 -4.86
CA LYS A 298 -8.62 -30.22 -5.38
C LYS A 298 -7.40 -31.14 -5.25
N ILE A 299 -7.53 -32.20 -4.44
CA ILE A 299 -6.53 -33.26 -4.28
C ILE A 299 -7.09 -34.56 -4.85
N GLY A 300 -6.57 -34.97 -6.01
CA GLY A 300 -7.15 -36.08 -6.78
C GLY A 300 -8.58 -35.72 -7.21
N ASP A 301 -9.55 -36.53 -6.81
CA ASP A 301 -10.96 -36.33 -7.13
C ASP A 301 -11.76 -35.62 -6.04
N LYS A 302 -11.11 -35.22 -4.94
CA LYS A 302 -11.77 -34.59 -3.78
C LYS A 302 -11.37 -33.14 -3.62
N PHE A 303 -12.33 -32.30 -3.23
CA PHE A 303 -12.02 -31.00 -2.68
C PHE A 303 -11.70 -31.12 -1.20
N ARG A 304 -10.62 -30.45 -0.80
CA ARG A 304 -10.10 -30.40 0.56
C ARG A 304 -10.06 -28.94 0.99
N VAL A 305 -10.32 -28.68 2.26
CA VAL A 305 -10.37 -27.32 2.81
C VAL A 305 -9.47 -27.19 4.03
N LEU A 306 -8.77 -26.06 4.10
CA LEU A 306 -8.07 -25.59 5.28
C LEU A 306 -8.88 -24.45 5.90
N ASP A 307 -9.39 -24.65 7.10
CA ASP A 307 -10.05 -23.59 7.86
C ASP A 307 -9.00 -22.71 8.54
N LEU A 308 -8.83 -21.49 8.05
CA LEU A 308 -7.82 -20.55 8.53
C LEU A 308 -8.28 -19.78 9.78
N LYS A 309 -9.55 -19.92 10.21
CA LYS A 309 -10.00 -19.46 11.53
C LYS A 309 -9.36 -20.29 12.65
N GLU A 310 -9.01 -21.54 12.38
CA GLU A 310 -8.37 -22.44 13.35
C GLU A 310 -6.88 -22.15 13.52
N ALA A 311 -6.47 -21.91 14.77
CA ALA A 311 -5.08 -21.58 15.10
C ALA A 311 -4.10 -22.72 14.77
N ALA A 312 -4.53 -23.98 14.93
CA ALA A 312 -3.73 -25.15 14.58
C ALA A 312 -3.45 -25.22 13.07
N THR A 313 -4.48 -24.99 12.24
CA THR A 313 -4.34 -24.94 10.78
C THR A 313 -3.35 -23.85 10.36
N ARG A 314 -3.44 -22.65 10.95
CA ARG A 314 -2.49 -21.55 10.67
C ARG A 314 -1.05 -21.90 11.06
N ALA A 315 -0.86 -22.59 12.18
CA ALA A 315 0.45 -23.07 12.59
C ALA A 315 1.03 -24.09 11.58
N SER A 316 0.21 -25.03 11.11
CA SER A 316 0.60 -25.97 10.06
C SER A 316 0.95 -25.26 8.74
N VAL A 317 0.14 -24.30 8.30
CA VAL A 317 0.41 -23.47 7.10
C VAL A 317 1.74 -22.74 7.22
N SER A 318 2.03 -22.16 8.39
CA SER A 318 3.29 -21.47 8.66
C SER A 318 4.51 -22.40 8.55
N ALA A 319 4.42 -23.60 9.11
CA ALA A 319 5.49 -24.60 9.14
C ALA A 319 5.68 -25.36 7.82
N ALA A 320 4.66 -25.41 6.97
CA ALA A 320 4.69 -26.21 5.75
C ALA A 320 5.67 -25.68 4.69
N THR A 321 6.23 -26.63 3.95
CA THR A 321 7.12 -26.41 2.81
C THR A 321 6.42 -26.63 1.47
N THR A 322 5.33 -27.39 1.44
CA THR A 322 4.55 -27.66 0.22
C THR A 322 3.05 -27.63 0.51
N ILE A 323 2.28 -27.14 -0.46
CA ILE A 323 0.81 -27.05 -0.35
C ILE A 323 0.17 -28.44 -0.32
N ARG A 324 0.66 -29.35 -1.17
CA ARG A 324 0.13 -30.71 -1.25
C ARG A 324 0.14 -31.40 0.12
N ALA A 325 1.25 -31.30 0.84
CA ALA A 325 1.38 -31.92 2.15
C ALA A 325 0.37 -31.36 3.18
N LEU A 326 -0.01 -30.07 3.07
CA LEU A 326 -1.05 -29.49 3.93
C LEU A 326 -2.43 -30.10 3.65
N TYR A 327 -2.84 -30.17 2.39
CA TYR A 327 -4.17 -30.68 2.05
C TYR A 327 -4.30 -32.20 2.20
N GLU A 328 -3.18 -32.92 2.18
CA GLU A 328 -3.09 -34.35 2.49
C GLU A 328 -2.93 -34.62 4.02
N SER A 329 -2.74 -33.58 4.85
CA SER A 329 -2.61 -33.71 6.31
C SER A 329 -3.97 -33.83 7.01
N ALA A 330 -3.90 -34.08 8.32
CA ALA A 330 -5.07 -34.08 9.21
C ALA A 330 -5.67 -32.69 9.48
N ASP A 331 -4.96 -31.61 9.10
CA ASP A 331 -5.43 -30.23 9.27
C ASP A 331 -6.41 -29.81 8.17
N ALA A 332 -6.49 -30.59 7.09
CA ALA A 332 -7.46 -30.40 6.03
C ALA A 332 -8.66 -31.34 6.19
N PHE A 333 -9.83 -30.87 5.76
CA PHE A 333 -11.08 -31.63 5.79
C PHE A 333 -11.64 -31.80 4.38
N ASP A 334 -12.53 -32.78 4.19
CA ASP A 334 -13.26 -32.89 2.92
C ASP A 334 -14.19 -31.67 2.81
N TYR A 335 -14.09 -30.94 1.70
CA TYR A 335 -14.94 -29.80 1.44
C TYR A 335 -16.31 -30.31 0.99
N LEU A 336 -17.26 -30.29 1.94
CA LEU A 336 -18.62 -30.77 1.73
C LEU A 336 -19.55 -29.58 1.41
N PRO A 337 -20.49 -29.76 0.45
CA PRO A 337 -21.55 -28.78 0.19
C PRO A 337 -22.48 -28.56 1.38
#